data_AF-A0A1G2VLF2-F1
#
_entry.id   AF-A0A1G2VLF2-F1
#
_cell.length_a   1.000
_cell.length_b   1.000
_cell.length_c   1.000
_cell.angle_alpha   90.00
_cell.angle_beta   90.00
_cell.angle_gamma   90.00
#
_symmetry.space_group_name_H-M   'P 1'
#
loop_
_entity.id
_entity.type
_entity.pdbx_description
1 polymer ?
#
loop_
_entity_poly.entity_id
_entity_poly.type
_entity_poly.pdbx_seq_one_letter_code
_entity_poly.pdbx_strand_id
1 'polypeptide(L)'
;MTILRGLFILEVAHESHINSKGARVAAHKTIIQPQTVREFQEMNAYIYGKVNERYDDPDLILRLLEEIAKIMEIARKDELEKLPSQLARTYSWWNAVGNRFGIDLQEALWVKYPGVCPYCLRGENCACAIEHPVISDREKTLRRLRMERDKDPKTLAGYQALHKRLYFLQNRRILVLHTAAHLGEEAGEISKEARHHNKKGLEDEMADVASWMFALANRCRIELAEEVWRQYPYECEKCHLAVCTCECSDSPQAS
;
A
#
# COMPACT_ATOMS: atom_id res chain seq x y z
N MET A 1 -28.39 4.21 7.74
CA MET A 1 -28.56 2.86 8.34
C MET A 1 -27.93 1.85 7.40
N THR A 2 -26.61 1.68 7.49
CA THR A 2 -25.85 0.64 6.79
C THR A 2 -24.70 0.28 7.72
N ILE A 3 -24.89 -0.79 8.48
CA ILE A 3 -23.87 -1.34 9.37
C ILE A 3 -22.86 -2.06 8.45
N LEU A 4 -21.60 -1.63 8.52
CA LEU A 4 -20.44 -2.29 7.94
C LEU A 4 -20.42 -3.77 8.35
N ARG A 5 -20.85 -4.65 7.44
CA ARG A 5 -20.55 -6.08 7.47
C ARG A 5 -19.20 -6.27 6.77
N GLY A 6 -18.17 -6.50 7.55
CA GLY A 6 -16.82 -6.75 7.04
C GLY A 6 -15.76 -6.74 8.14
N LEU A 7 -16.09 -7.19 9.35
CA LEU A 7 -15.06 -7.52 10.33
C LEU A 7 -14.60 -8.94 9.99
N PHE A 8 -13.41 -9.09 9.42
CA PHE A 8 -12.72 -10.39 9.30
C PHE A 8 -12.25 -10.86 10.69
N ILE A 9 -13.22 -11.01 11.58
CA ILE A 9 -13.09 -11.64 12.88
C ILE A 9 -13.96 -12.88 12.75
N LEU A 10 -13.33 -14.03 12.54
CA LEU A 10 -14.02 -15.29 12.76
C LEU A 10 -14.29 -15.40 14.26
N GLU A 11 -15.52 -15.14 14.67
CA GLU A 11 -16.03 -15.70 15.93
C GLU A 11 -16.10 -17.21 15.72
N VAL A 12 -15.07 -17.92 16.19
CA VAL A 12 -15.22 -19.35 16.44
C VAL A 12 -16.17 -19.46 17.62
N ALA A 13 -17.44 -19.75 17.34
CA ALA A 13 -18.42 -20.09 18.35
C ALA A 13 -18.01 -21.43 18.99
N HIS A 14 -17.11 -21.38 19.97
CA HIS A 14 -17.07 -22.42 20.98
C HIS A 14 -18.13 -22.06 22.01
N GLU A 15 -19.13 -22.93 22.15
CA GLU A 15 -20.12 -22.87 23.21
C GLU A 15 -19.44 -22.48 24.53
N SER A 16 -20.03 -21.51 25.21
CA SER A 16 -19.58 -21.00 26.49
C SER A 16 -19.68 -22.10 27.56
N HIS A 17 -18.67 -22.98 27.61
CA HIS A 17 -18.56 -23.95 28.68
C HIS A 17 -18.12 -23.25 29.96
N ILE A 18 -19.01 -23.28 30.95
CA ILE A 18 -18.68 -23.01 32.34
C ILE A 18 -17.83 -24.18 32.84
N ASN A 19 -16.53 -23.94 33.08
CA ASN A 19 -15.70 -24.91 33.82
C ASN A 19 -16.29 -25.09 35.23
N SER A 20 -16.08 -26.25 35.86
CA SER A 20 -16.53 -26.64 37.21
C SER A 20 -16.17 -25.67 38.36
N LYS A 21 -15.51 -24.55 38.05
CA LYS A 21 -15.15 -23.45 38.97
C LYS A 21 -15.82 -22.10 38.66
N GLY A 22 -16.76 -22.01 37.71
CA GLY A 22 -17.56 -20.80 37.48
C GLY A 22 -16.86 -19.63 36.76
N ALA A 23 -15.67 -19.83 36.18
CA ALA A 23 -14.95 -18.78 35.46
C ALA A 23 -15.39 -18.69 33.99
N ARG A 24 -15.71 -17.48 33.50
CA ARG A 24 -15.88 -17.18 32.08
C ARG A 24 -14.53 -17.30 31.38
N VAL A 25 -14.40 -18.24 30.45
CA VAL A 25 -13.23 -18.32 29.55
C VAL A 25 -13.39 -17.22 28.51
N ALA A 26 -12.42 -16.30 28.42
CA ALA A 26 -12.43 -15.24 27.42
C ALA A 26 -12.32 -15.86 26.01
N ALA A 27 -13.17 -15.42 25.08
CA ALA A 27 -13.08 -15.82 23.68
C ALA A 27 -11.73 -15.34 23.11
N HIS A 28 -10.88 -16.29 22.69
CA HIS A 28 -9.66 -15.95 21.95
C HIS A 28 -10.07 -15.47 20.55
N LYS A 29 -9.95 -14.17 20.32
CA LYS A 29 -10.14 -13.55 19.01
C LYS A 29 -8.96 -13.96 18.12
N THR A 30 -9.18 -14.82 17.13
CA THR A 30 -8.14 -15.12 16.14
C THR A 30 -8.04 -13.95 15.18
N ILE A 31 -6.96 -13.18 15.28
CA ILE A 31 -6.67 -12.10 14.35
C ILE A 31 -6.01 -12.73 13.11
N ILE A 32 -6.57 -12.45 11.93
CA ILE A 32 -6.13 -13.04 10.67
C ILE A 32 -5.41 -11.97 9.86
N GLN A 33 -4.22 -12.28 9.36
CA GLN A 33 -3.44 -11.38 8.53
C GLN A 33 -4.15 -11.08 7.20
N PRO A 34 -4.33 -9.80 6.83
CA PRO A 34 -4.78 -9.40 5.50
C PRO A 34 -3.92 -10.01 4.39
N GLN A 35 -4.54 -10.45 3.31
CA GLN A 35 -3.87 -11.01 2.15
C GLN A 35 -3.94 -10.06 0.96
N THR A 36 -5.11 -9.46 0.74
CA THR A 36 -5.39 -8.61 -0.42
C THR A 36 -5.05 -7.14 -0.13
N VAL A 37 -4.79 -6.36 -1.19
CA VAL A 37 -4.55 -4.91 -1.05
C VAL A 37 -5.74 -4.24 -0.36
N ARG A 38 -6.96 -4.67 -0.71
CA ARG A 38 -8.21 -4.17 -0.11
C ARG A 38 -8.31 -4.47 1.38
N GLU A 39 -7.97 -5.69 1.81
CA GLU A 39 -8.01 -6.04 3.24
C GLU A 39 -6.99 -5.23 4.05
N PHE A 40 -5.80 -4.96 3.50
CA PHE A 40 -4.83 -4.04 4.13
C PHE A 40 -5.37 -2.60 4.20
N GLN A 41 -6.05 -2.14 3.15
CA GLN A 41 -6.68 -0.83 3.11
C GLN A 41 -7.80 -0.71 4.16
N GLU A 42 -8.62 -1.75 4.32
CA GLU A 42 -9.68 -1.86 5.34
C GLU A 42 -9.10 -1.90 6.76
N MET A 43 -8.02 -2.66 6.97
CA MET A 43 -7.28 -2.68 8.23
C MET A 43 -6.77 -1.27 8.59
N ASN A 44 -6.19 -0.55 7.63
CA ASN A 44 -5.75 0.82 7.84
C ASN A 44 -6.93 1.75 8.18
N ALA A 45 -8.05 1.65 7.46
CA ALA A 45 -9.26 2.42 7.74
C ALA A 45 -9.81 2.14 9.15
N TYR A 46 -9.74 0.89 9.60
CA TYR A 46 -10.12 0.50 10.95
C TYR A 46 -9.24 1.15 12.02
N ILE A 47 -7.91 1.07 11.86
CA ILE A 47 -6.96 1.61 12.84
C ILE A 47 -6.99 3.14 12.85
N TYR A 48 -6.91 3.76 11.67
CA TYR A 48 -6.58 5.18 11.53
C TYR A 48 -7.71 6.04 10.94
N GLY A 49 -8.80 5.46 10.44
CA GLY A 49 -9.86 6.22 9.76
C GLY A 49 -10.40 7.37 10.62
N LYS A 50 -10.73 7.10 11.89
CA LYS A 50 -11.26 8.12 12.80
C LYS A 50 -10.23 9.20 13.14
N VAL A 51 -8.99 8.79 13.39
CA VAL A 51 -7.92 9.72 13.80
C VAL A 51 -7.56 10.66 12.65
N ASN A 52 -7.62 10.17 11.41
CA ASN A 52 -7.25 10.90 10.21
C ASN A 52 -8.30 11.93 9.77
N GLU A 53 -9.53 11.91 10.31
CA GLU A 53 -10.55 12.95 10.07
C GLU A 53 -10.08 14.36 10.48
N ARG A 54 -9.04 14.45 11.32
CA ARG A 54 -8.43 15.73 11.72
C ARG A 54 -7.69 16.44 10.57
N TYR A 55 -7.23 15.69 9.57
CA TYR A 55 -6.43 16.22 8.47
C TYR A 55 -7.35 16.67 7.33
N ASP A 56 -7.01 17.80 6.72
CA ASP A 56 -7.57 18.15 5.43
C ASP A 56 -6.91 17.34 4.29
N ASP A 57 -7.41 17.50 3.06
CA ASP A 57 -6.93 16.75 1.91
C ASP A 57 -5.43 17.00 1.61
N PRO A 58 -4.96 18.26 1.55
CA PRO A 58 -3.53 18.55 1.42
C PRO A 58 -2.66 17.99 2.55
N ASP A 59 -3.07 18.14 3.82
CA ASP A 59 -2.30 17.68 4.96
C ASP A 59 -2.09 16.16 4.91
N LEU A 60 -3.12 15.40 4.54
CA LEU A 60 -3.01 13.95 4.43
C LEU A 60 -2.03 13.51 3.33
N ILE A 61 -1.99 14.24 2.21
CA ILE A 61 -1.01 14.02 1.14
C ILE A 61 0.40 14.40 1.62
N LEU A 62 0.54 15.49 2.36
CA LEU A 62 1.82 15.90 2.96
C LEU A 62 2.34 14.84 3.93
N ARG A 63 1.48 14.20 4.73
CA ARG A 63 1.87 13.07 5.59
C ARG A 63 2.49 11.92 4.80
N LEU A 64 1.90 11.56 3.65
CA LEU A 64 2.47 10.55 2.75
C LEU A 64 3.84 10.98 2.21
N LEU A 65 3.94 12.24 1.73
CA LEU A 65 5.19 12.80 1.21
C LEU A 65 6.30 12.84 2.27
N GLU A 66 5.98 13.14 3.52
CA GLU A 66 6.94 13.09 4.63
C GLU A 66 7.53 11.68 4.83
N GLU A 67 6.69 10.64 4.80
CA GLU A 67 7.18 9.27 4.94
C GLU A 67 8.02 8.81 3.74
N ILE A 68 7.71 9.30 2.54
CA ILE A 68 8.53 9.07 1.33
C ILE A 68 9.86 9.83 1.43
N ALA A 69 9.88 11.06 1.94
CA ALA A 69 11.10 11.81 2.16
C ALA A 69 12.05 11.09 3.15
N LYS A 70 11.51 10.43 4.18
CA LYS A 70 12.30 9.56 5.07
C LYS A 70 12.89 8.35 4.35
N ILE A 71 12.17 7.73 3.40
CA ILE A 71 12.74 6.68 2.53
C ILE A 71 13.93 7.23 1.74
N MET A 72 13.79 8.44 1.16
CA MET A 72 14.87 9.08 0.43
C MET A 72 16.08 9.38 1.33
N GLU A 73 15.83 9.84 2.56
CA GLU A 73 16.88 10.04 3.57
C GLU A 73 17.62 8.74 3.89
N ILE A 74 16.88 7.67 4.19
CA ILE A 74 17.41 6.32 4.44
C ILE A 74 18.28 5.85 3.26
N ALA A 75 17.77 5.97 2.04
CA ALA A 75 18.48 5.57 0.83
C ALA A 75 19.73 6.43 0.58
N ARG A 76 19.71 7.72 0.92
CA ARG A 76 20.85 8.62 0.79
C ARG A 76 21.93 8.36 1.84
N LYS A 77 21.54 7.96 3.05
CA LYS A 77 22.44 7.61 4.16
C LYS A 77 22.91 6.15 4.14
N ASP A 78 22.39 5.34 3.22
CA ASP A 78 22.64 3.90 3.11
C ASP A 78 22.24 3.09 4.37
N GLU A 79 21.22 3.56 5.09
CA GLU A 79 20.68 2.93 6.31
C GLU A 79 19.56 1.93 5.95
N LEU A 80 19.83 1.06 4.98
CA LEU A 80 18.82 0.21 4.32
C LEU A 80 18.11 -0.75 5.29
N GLU A 81 18.69 -1.04 6.45
CA GLU A 81 18.08 -1.80 7.54
C GLU A 81 16.80 -1.15 8.10
N LYS A 82 16.65 0.18 7.95
CA LYS A 82 15.46 0.92 8.40
C LYS A 82 14.33 0.91 7.37
N LEU A 83 14.64 0.56 6.12
CA LEU A 83 13.71 0.61 5.01
C LEU A 83 12.47 -0.30 5.17
N PRO A 84 12.53 -1.52 5.75
CA PRO A 84 11.35 -2.37 5.93
C PRO A 84 10.24 -1.68 6.74
N SER A 85 10.58 -1.12 7.90
CA SER A 85 9.61 -0.41 8.74
C SER A 85 9.16 0.91 8.10
N GLN A 86 10.06 1.63 7.43
CA GLN A 86 9.68 2.88 6.77
C GLN A 86 8.75 2.64 5.57
N LEU A 87 8.95 1.56 4.79
CA LEU A 87 8.04 1.17 3.72
C LEU A 87 6.65 0.81 4.24
N ALA A 88 6.56 0.10 5.37
CA ALA A 88 5.27 -0.20 6.01
C ALA A 88 4.54 1.08 6.44
N ARG A 89 5.26 2.06 7.01
CA ARG A 89 4.69 3.39 7.33
C ARG A 89 4.20 4.12 6.09
N THR A 90 5.01 4.18 5.04
CA THR A 90 4.63 4.81 3.77
C THR A 90 3.39 4.13 3.17
N TYR A 91 3.33 2.80 3.19
CA TYR A 91 2.16 2.03 2.74
C TYR A 91 0.91 2.32 3.59
N SER A 92 1.06 2.51 4.90
CA SER A 92 -0.03 2.91 5.80
C SER A 92 -0.60 4.28 5.41
N TRP A 93 0.23 5.28 5.15
CA TRP A 93 -0.24 6.60 4.70
C TRP A 93 -0.77 6.59 3.26
N TRP A 94 -0.24 5.73 2.39
CA TRP A 94 -0.80 5.50 1.06
C TRP A 94 -2.23 4.94 1.15
N ASN A 95 -2.49 3.98 2.04
CA ASN A 95 -3.86 3.53 2.33
C ASN A 95 -4.74 4.66 2.87
N ALA A 96 -4.22 5.50 3.78
CA ALA A 96 -4.97 6.62 4.34
C ALA A 96 -5.42 7.60 3.25
N VAL A 97 -4.54 7.95 2.30
CA VAL A 97 -4.88 8.79 1.14
C VAL A 97 -5.95 8.10 0.27
N GLY A 98 -5.76 6.82 -0.06
CA GLY A 98 -6.76 6.06 -0.83
C GLY A 98 -8.14 6.05 -0.16
N ASN A 99 -8.17 5.85 1.15
CA ASN A 99 -9.38 5.90 1.98
C ASN A 99 -10.06 7.28 1.94
N ARG A 100 -9.28 8.36 2.07
CA ARG A 100 -9.81 9.74 2.07
C ARG A 100 -10.47 10.12 0.74
N PHE A 101 -9.91 9.67 -0.38
CA PHE A 101 -10.41 9.97 -1.72
C PHE A 101 -11.38 8.91 -2.27
N GLY A 102 -11.70 7.88 -1.49
CA GLY A 102 -12.60 6.81 -1.90
C GLY A 102 -12.09 6.05 -3.12
N ILE A 103 -10.79 5.77 -3.14
CA ILE A 103 -10.10 5.01 -4.18
C ILE A 103 -9.98 3.56 -3.74
N ASP A 104 -10.40 2.66 -4.61
CA ASP A 104 -10.14 1.24 -4.48
C ASP A 104 -8.71 0.95 -4.97
N LEU A 105 -7.79 0.77 -4.02
CA LEU A 105 -6.37 0.70 -4.32
C LEU A 105 -5.98 -0.58 -5.07
N GLN A 106 -6.72 -1.67 -4.84
CA GLN A 106 -6.51 -2.91 -5.59
C GLN A 106 -6.97 -2.74 -7.04
N GLU A 107 -8.16 -2.16 -7.25
CA GLU A 107 -8.67 -1.90 -8.60
C GLU A 107 -7.76 -0.92 -9.36
N ALA A 108 -7.29 0.15 -8.71
CA ALA A 108 -6.36 1.10 -9.31
C ALA A 108 -5.08 0.42 -9.80
N LEU A 109 -4.48 -0.47 -8.99
CA LEU A 109 -3.32 -1.26 -9.37
C LEU A 109 -3.59 -2.14 -10.60
N TRP A 110 -4.72 -2.85 -10.65
CA TRP A 110 -5.04 -3.70 -11.80
C TRP A 110 -5.35 -2.91 -13.06
N VAL A 111 -6.07 -1.78 -12.95
CA VAL A 111 -6.38 -0.92 -14.09
C VAL A 111 -5.11 -0.35 -14.70
N LYS A 112 -4.15 0.08 -13.88
CA LYS A 112 -2.87 0.61 -14.34
C LYS A 112 -1.94 -0.48 -14.86
N TYR A 113 -1.87 -1.62 -14.17
CA TYR A 113 -0.95 -2.72 -14.43
C TYR A 113 -1.69 -4.06 -14.66
N PRO A 114 -2.39 -4.23 -15.80
CA PRO A 114 -3.17 -5.44 -16.10
C PRO A 114 -2.28 -6.60 -16.56
N GLY A 115 -1.23 -6.93 -15.79
CA GLY A 115 -0.27 -7.99 -16.07
C GLY A 115 0.91 -7.61 -16.99
N VAL A 116 0.91 -6.40 -17.54
CA VAL A 116 1.93 -5.86 -18.45
C VAL A 116 2.34 -4.44 -18.05
N CYS A 117 3.49 -3.97 -18.54
CA CYS A 117 3.86 -2.57 -18.42
C CYS A 117 2.92 -1.67 -19.25
N PRO A 118 2.33 -0.60 -18.68
CA PRO A 118 1.38 0.25 -19.42
C PRO A 118 2.03 1.01 -20.57
N TYR A 119 3.35 1.23 -20.54
CA TYR A 119 4.06 1.99 -21.57
C TYR A 119 4.50 1.14 -22.76
N CYS A 120 5.15 -0.01 -22.52
CA CYS A 120 5.71 -0.87 -23.57
C CYS A 120 4.94 -2.19 -23.80
N LEU A 121 3.90 -2.47 -23.02
CA LEU A 121 3.05 -3.67 -23.09
C LEU A 121 3.78 -5.01 -22.88
N ARG A 122 5.05 -5.00 -22.44
CA ARG A 122 5.77 -6.22 -22.08
C ARG A 122 5.24 -6.81 -20.78
N GLY A 123 5.02 -8.14 -20.75
CA GLY A 123 4.57 -8.89 -19.57
C GLY A 123 5.70 -9.30 -18.60
N GLU A 124 6.94 -9.05 -19.00
CA GLU A 124 8.16 -9.27 -18.22
C GLU A 124 9.29 -8.40 -18.76
N ASN A 125 10.31 -8.15 -17.94
CA ASN A 125 11.56 -7.50 -18.37
C ASN A 125 11.30 -6.23 -19.21
N CYS A 126 10.55 -5.29 -18.63
CA CYS A 126 10.29 -3.99 -19.19
C CYS A 126 11.60 -3.34 -19.69
N ALA A 127 11.52 -2.70 -20.85
CA ALA A 127 12.64 -2.01 -21.47
C ALA A 127 12.51 -0.48 -21.45
N CYS A 128 11.54 0.08 -20.71
CA CYS A 128 11.28 1.53 -20.69
C CYS A 128 12.48 2.36 -20.22
N ALA A 129 13.35 1.80 -19.37
CA ALA A 129 14.60 2.46 -19.01
C ALA A 129 15.57 2.69 -20.19
N ILE A 130 15.36 2.03 -21.33
CA ILE A 130 16.21 2.10 -22.53
C ILE A 130 15.42 2.69 -23.71
N GLU A 131 14.17 2.28 -23.88
CA GLU A 131 13.32 2.67 -25.00
C GLU A 131 11.87 2.92 -24.57
N HIS A 132 11.29 4.02 -25.01
CA HIS A 132 9.85 4.27 -24.89
C HIS A 132 9.17 4.05 -26.25
N PRO A 133 8.68 2.83 -26.55
CA PRO A 133 8.09 2.55 -27.85
C PRO A 133 6.78 3.31 -28.03
N VAL A 134 6.59 3.91 -29.21
CA VAL A 134 5.31 4.49 -29.61
C VAL A 134 4.42 3.39 -30.14
N ILE A 135 3.40 3.01 -29.36
CA ILE A 135 2.45 1.95 -29.71
C ILE A 135 1.09 2.59 -30.03
N SER A 136 0.66 2.51 -31.30
CA SER A 136 -0.57 3.15 -31.79
C SER A 136 -1.84 2.69 -31.07
N ASP A 137 -1.98 1.38 -30.83
CA ASP A 137 -3.16 0.77 -30.21
C ASP A 137 -2.99 0.46 -28.71
N ARG A 138 -2.14 1.23 -28.02
CA ARG A 138 -1.77 0.97 -26.62
C ARG A 138 -2.98 0.92 -25.69
N GLU A 139 -3.79 1.98 -25.67
CA GLU A 139 -4.95 2.07 -24.78
C GLU A 139 -6.03 1.04 -25.14
N LYS A 140 -6.21 0.76 -26.44
CA LYS A 140 -7.12 -0.32 -26.89
C LYS A 140 -6.68 -1.68 -26.36
N THR A 141 -5.37 -1.95 -26.39
CA THR A 141 -4.80 -3.19 -25.86
C THR A 141 -4.95 -3.28 -24.34
N LEU A 142 -4.61 -2.22 -23.61
CA LEU A 142 -4.77 -2.16 -22.15
C LEU A 142 -6.22 -2.37 -21.73
N ARG A 143 -7.19 -1.76 -22.41
CA ARG A 143 -8.62 -1.98 -22.15
C ARG A 143 -9.01 -3.45 -22.24
N ARG A 144 -8.51 -4.17 -23.24
CA ARG A 144 -8.77 -5.62 -23.36
C ARG A 144 -8.14 -6.39 -22.20
N LEU A 145 -6.87 -6.11 -21.88
CA LEU A 145 -6.15 -6.80 -20.79
C LEU A 145 -6.80 -6.57 -19.43
N ARG A 146 -7.32 -5.38 -19.16
CA ARG A 146 -8.05 -5.06 -17.92
C ARG A 146 -9.28 -5.96 -17.70
N MET A 147 -9.87 -6.52 -18.76
CA MET A 147 -11.01 -7.45 -18.67
C MET A 147 -10.60 -8.88 -18.31
N GLU A 148 -9.32 -9.24 -18.43
CA GLU A 148 -8.77 -10.57 -18.12
C GLU A 148 -8.54 -10.71 -16.60
N ARG A 149 -9.63 -10.62 -15.82
CA ARG A 149 -9.61 -10.61 -14.34
C ARG A 149 -9.12 -11.91 -13.69
N ASP A 150 -8.99 -12.98 -14.47
CA ASP A 150 -8.34 -14.23 -14.07
C ASP A 150 -6.83 -14.05 -13.82
N LYS A 151 -6.21 -13.05 -14.47
CA LYS A 151 -4.78 -12.75 -14.34
C LYS A 151 -4.45 -11.72 -13.26
N ASP A 152 -5.48 -11.14 -12.64
CA ASP A 152 -5.35 -10.17 -11.56
C ASP A 152 -4.77 -10.81 -10.28
N PRO A 153 -3.59 -10.36 -9.79
CA PRO A 153 -3.04 -10.84 -8.55
C PRO A 153 -4.00 -10.62 -7.37
N LYS A 154 -4.27 -11.68 -6.60
CA LYS A 154 -5.24 -11.60 -5.50
C LYS A 154 -4.66 -11.03 -4.21
N THR A 155 -3.34 -11.08 -4.03
CA THR A 155 -2.68 -10.68 -2.79
C THR A 155 -1.72 -9.51 -3.00
N LEU A 156 -1.42 -8.76 -1.93
CA LEU A 156 -0.39 -7.71 -1.94
C LEU A 156 0.98 -8.27 -2.37
N ALA A 157 1.35 -9.43 -1.85
CA ALA A 157 2.55 -10.16 -2.28
C ALA A 157 2.50 -10.54 -3.78
N GLY A 158 1.31 -10.88 -4.30
CA GLY A 158 1.08 -11.12 -5.73
C GLY A 158 1.33 -9.88 -6.59
N TYR A 159 0.88 -8.70 -6.15
CA TYR A 159 1.18 -7.44 -6.84
C TYR A 159 2.66 -7.07 -6.78
N GLN A 160 3.32 -7.29 -5.64
CA GLN A 160 4.77 -7.12 -5.53
C GLN A 160 5.51 -8.06 -6.49
N ALA A 161 5.09 -9.33 -6.59
CA ALA A 161 5.67 -10.31 -7.50
C ALA A 161 5.43 -9.98 -8.99
N LEU A 162 4.25 -9.45 -9.32
CA LEU A 162 3.95 -8.91 -10.65
C LEU A 162 4.95 -7.81 -11.01
N HIS A 163 5.15 -6.82 -10.13
CA HIS A 163 6.10 -5.73 -10.36
C HIS A 163 7.55 -6.21 -10.42
N LYS A 164 7.90 -7.26 -9.67
CA LYS A 164 9.20 -7.92 -9.78
C LYS A 164 9.40 -8.49 -11.19
N ARG A 165 8.42 -9.24 -11.71
CA ARG A 165 8.46 -9.81 -13.07
C ARG A 165 8.58 -8.73 -14.14
N LEU A 166 7.82 -7.64 -13.98
CA LEU A 166 7.80 -6.54 -14.94
C LEU A 166 9.10 -5.72 -14.92
N TYR A 167 9.59 -5.32 -13.74
CA TYR A 167 10.53 -4.21 -13.63
C TYR A 167 11.85 -4.53 -12.92
N PHE A 168 12.00 -5.69 -12.27
CA PHE A 168 13.18 -5.96 -11.42
C PHE A 168 14.51 -5.86 -12.18
N LEU A 169 14.58 -6.33 -13.43
CA LEU A 169 15.83 -6.35 -14.20
C LEU A 169 16.38 -4.95 -14.50
N GLN A 170 15.51 -3.98 -14.77
CA GLN A 170 15.92 -2.59 -14.95
C GLN A 170 16.15 -1.91 -13.58
N ASN A 171 15.25 -2.14 -12.62
CA ASN A 171 15.28 -1.46 -11.33
C ASN A 171 16.49 -1.89 -10.50
N ARG A 172 17.04 -3.10 -10.66
CA ARG A 172 18.26 -3.56 -9.97
C ARG A 172 19.54 -2.89 -10.48
N ARG A 173 19.50 -2.19 -11.62
CA ARG A 173 20.68 -1.57 -12.26
C ARG A 173 20.93 -0.12 -11.84
N ILE A 174 19.91 0.57 -11.30
CA ILE A 174 20.04 1.95 -10.81
C ILE A 174 20.48 1.97 -9.34
N LEU A 175 20.57 3.13 -8.68
CA LEU A 175 20.83 3.20 -7.23
C LEU A 175 19.51 3.09 -6.45
N VAL A 176 19.56 2.64 -5.18
CA VAL A 176 18.36 2.62 -4.30
C VAL A 176 17.80 4.03 -4.18
N LEU A 177 18.67 5.04 -4.02
CA LEU A 177 18.27 6.44 -3.98
C LEU A 177 17.52 6.89 -5.24
N HIS A 178 17.89 6.41 -6.43
CA HIS A 178 17.14 6.74 -7.66
C HIS A 178 15.76 6.08 -7.67
N THR A 179 15.63 4.85 -7.15
CA THR A 179 14.32 4.22 -6.97
C THR A 179 13.45 4.98 -5.96
N ALA A 180 14.05 5.47 -4.87
CA ALA A 180 13.37 6.31 -3.89
C ALA A 180 13.00 7.69 -4.44
N ALA A 181 13.83 8.27 -5.32
CA ALA A 181 13.54 9.53 -5.99
C ALA A 181 12.31 9.41 -6.90
N HIS A 182 12.22 8.35 -7.72
CA HIS A 182 11.02 8.08 -8.52
C HIS A 182 9.76 7.89 -7.66
N LEU A 183 9.86 7.20 -6.51
CA LEU A 183 8.73 7.13 -5.56
C LEU A 183 8.26 8.53 -5.13
N GLY A 184 9.20 9.46 -4.88
CA GLY A 184 8.90 10.86 -4.58
C GLY A 184 8.29 11.62 -5.74
N GLU A 185 8.76 11.38 -6.97
CA GLU A 185 8.22 11.98 -8.19
C GLU A 185 6.74 11.63 -8.38
N GLU A 186 6.37 10.34 -8.36
CA GLU A 186 4.97 9.93 -8.54
C GLU A 186 4.07 10.41 -7.40
N ALA A 187 4.61 10.47 -6.17
CA ALA A 187 3.84 11.01 -5.05
C ALA A 187 3.60 12.52 -5.18
N GLY A 188 4.46 13.24 -5.90
CA GLY A 188 4.23 14.63 -6.27
C GLY A 188 3.06 14.78 -7.25
N GLU A 189 2.87 13.84 -8.17
CA GLU A 189 1.77 13.84 -9.12
C GLU A 189 0.41 13.64 -8.42
N ILE A 190 0.34 12.82 -7.34
CA ILE A 190 -0.84 12.74 -6.47
C ILE A 190 -1.29 14.14 -6.01
N SER A 191 -0.36 14.97 -5.53
CA SER A 191 -0.68 16.34 -5.08
C SER A 191 -1.28 17.18 -6.19
N LYS A 192 -0.71 17.10 -7.40
CA LYS A 192 -1.18 17.84 -8.57
C LYS A 192 -2.58 17.36 -9.00
N GLU A 193 -2.80 16.06 -9.13
CA GLU A 193 -4.09 15.51 -9.55
C GLU A 193 -5.19 15.78 -8.51
N ALA A 194 -4.87 15.72 -7.22
CA ALA A 194 -5.77 16.11 -6.14
C ALA A 194 -6.17 17.59 -6.22
N ARG A 195 -5.21 18.51 -6.45
CA ARG A 195 -5.50 19.95 -6.63
C ARG A 195 -6.37 20.23 -7.85
N HIS A 196 -6.25 19.43 -8.91
CA HIS A 196 -7.08 19.56 -10.11
C HIS A 196 -8.41 18.80 -10.02
N HIS A 197 -8.70 18.15 -8.89
CA HIS A 197 -9.88 17.29 -8.72
C HIS A 197 -10.01 16.20 -9.80
N ASN A 198 -8.88 15.73 -10.34
CA ASN A 198 -8.87 14.69 -11.37
C ASN A 198 -8.83 13.32 -10.70
N LYS A 199 -10.01 12.78 -10.38
CA LYS A 199 -10.12 11.47 -9.70
C LYS A 199 -9.40 10.35 -10.45
N LYS A 200 -9.54 10.29 -11.78
CA LYS A 200 -8.91 9.24 -12.57
C LYS A 200 -7.39 9.37 -12.58
N GLY A 201 -6.87 10.59 -12.72
CA GLY A 201 -5.45 10.85 -12.56
C GLY A 201 -4.95 10.41 -11.19
N LEU A 202 -5.68 10.76 -10.13
CA LEU A 202 -5.34 10.34 -8.77
C LEU A 202 -5.29 8.81 -8.61
N GLU A 203 -6.24 8.07 -9.19
CA GLU A 203 -6.21 6.60 -9.21
C GLU A 203 -4.96 6.06 -9.91
N ASP A 204 -4.59 6.63 -11.06
CA ASP A 204 -3.39 6.25 -11.81
C ASP A 204 -2.10 6.54 -11.02
N GLU A 205 -1.98 7.71 -10.39
CA GLU A 205 -0.79 8.09 -9.61
C GLU A 205 -0.67 7.30 -8.29
N MET A 206 -1.80 6.97 -7.65
CA MET A 206 -1.82 6.08 -6.49
C MET A 206 -1.24 4.69 -6.85
N ALA A 207 -1.58 4.16 -8.04
CA ALA A 207 -1.01 2.90 -8.51
C ALA A 207 0.49 3.02 -8.81
N ASP A 208 0.96 4.16 -9.31
CA ASP A 208 2.38 4.42 -9.60
C ASP A 208 3.23 4.55 -8.32
N VAL A 209 2.71 5.21 -7.28
CA VAL A 209 3.36 5.22 -5.95
C VAL A 209 3.52 3.81 -5.39
N ALA A 210 2.50 2.96 -5.50
CA ALA A 210 2.62 1.56 -5.08
C ALA A 210 3.62 0.76 -5.94
N SER A 211 3.66 0.98 -7.25
CA SER A 211 4.64 0.38 -8.16
C SER A 211 6.09 0.66 -7.70
N TRP A 212 6.40 1.89 -7.28
CA TRP A 212 7.72 2.23 -6.77
C TRP A 212 8.00 1.76 -5.33
N MET A 213 6.97 1.65 -4.49
CA MET A 213 7.10 0.92 -3.21
C MET A 213 7.49 -0.56 -3.46
N PHE A 214 6.85 -1.23 -4.42
CA PHE A 214 7.22 -2.58 -4.82
C PHE A 214 8.61 -2.65 -5.44
N ALA A 215 9.03 -1.62 -6.20
CA ALA A 215 10.38 -1.56 -6.76
C ALA A 215 11.45 -1.54 -5.65
N LEU A 216 11.26 -0.69 -4.62
CA LEU A 216 12.13 -0.65 -3.45
C LEU A 216 12.13 -1.96 -2.67
N ALA A 217 10.94 -2.50 -2.40
CA ALA A 217 10.79 -3.75 -1.67
C ALA A 217 11.50 -4.91 -2.39
N ASN A 218 11.24 -5.08 -3.68
CA ASN A 218 11.89 -6.11 -4.48
C ASN A 218 13.42 -5.94 -4.57
N ARG A 219 13.89 -4.70 -4.70
CA ARG A 219 15.31 -4.38 -4.78
C ARG A 219 16.04 -4.68 -3.48
N CYS A 220 15.40 -4.41 -2.34
CA CYS A 220 15.98 -4.60 -1.01
C CYS A 220 15.56 -5.92 -0.35
N ARG A 221 14.86 -6.80 -1.09
CA ARG A 221 14.38 -8.12 -0.63
C ARG A 221 13.49 -8.02 0.62
N ILE A 222 12.58 -7.06 0.60
CA ILE A 222 11.61 -6.80 1.66
C ILE A 222 10.27 -7.41 1.22
N GLU A 223 9.63 -8.18 2.08
CA GLU A 223 8.29 -8.72 1.84
C GLU A 223 7.27 -7.73 2.43
N LEU A 224 6.71 -6.85 1.58
CA LEU A 224 5.95 -5.68 2.05
C LEU A 224 4.72 -6.07 2.88
N ALA A 225 4.00 -7.13 2.48
CA ALA A 225 2.82 -7.60 3.20
C ALA A 225 3.15 -8.05 4.63
N GLU A 226 4.30 -8.70 4.82
CA GLU A 226 4.76 -9.14 6.14
C GLU A 226 5.17 -7.97 7.02
N GLU A 227 5.88 -6.98 6.46
CA GLU A 227 6.29 -5.80 7.22
C GLU A 227 5.10 -4.94 7.66
N VAL A 228 4.11 -4.75 6.79
CA VAL A 228 2.88 -4.03 7.13
C VAL A 228 2.11 -4.77 8.22
N TRP A 229 1.97 -6.10 8.10
CA TRP A 229 1.29 -6.91 9.11
C TRP A 229 2.01 -6.87 10.46
N ARG A 230 3.34 -7.05 10.45
CA ARG A 230 4.18 -7.02 11.66
C ARG A 230 4.05 -5.69 12.41
N GLN A 231 3.91 -4.58 11.69
CA GLN A 231 3.86 -3.25 12.27
C GLN A 231 2.45 -2.82 12.68
N TYR A 232 1.42 -3.30 11.98
CA TYR A 232 0.03 -2.90 12.19
C TYR A 232 -0.92 -4.11 12.29
N PRO A 233 -0.77 -5.01 13.27
CA PRO A 233 -1.65 -6.17 13.42
C PRO A 233 -3.02 -5.78 14.00
N TYR A 234 -3.79 -4.97 13.28
CA TYR A 234 -5.03 -4.31 13.72
C TYR A 234 -4.89 -3.34 14.89
N GLU A 235 -3.68 -2.85 15.15
CA GLU A 235 -3.39 -1.90 16.23
C GLU A 235 -2.49 -0.77 15.73
N CYS A 236 -2.62 0.40 16.34
CA CYS A 236 -1.73 1.53 16.08
C CYS A 236 -0.33 1.24 16.64
N GLU A 237 0.71 1.43 15.83
CA GLU A 237 2.10 1.21 16.23
C GLU A 237 2.59 2.06 17.42
N LYS A 238 1.85 3.12 17.80
CA LYS A 238 2.25 4.08 18.85
C LYS A 238 1.48 3.91 20.15
N CYS A 239 0.14 3.97 20.09
CA CYS A 239 -0.71 3.84 21.27
C CYS A 239 -1.17 2.40 21.54
N HIS A 240 -0.89 1.46 20.63
CA HIS A 240 -1.27 0.04 20.72
C HIS A 240 -2.77 -0.19 20.89
N LEU A 241 -3.59 0.80 20.51
CA LEU A 241 -5.04 0.67 20.48
C LEU A 241 -5.50 0.22 19.09
N ALA A 242 -6.57 -0.57 19.08
CA ALA A 242 -7.20 -1.04 17.86
C ALA A 242 -7.76 0.09 16.99
N VAL A 243 -8.25 1.16 17.62
CA VAL A 243 -8.60 2.43 16.98
C VAL A 243 -7.67 3.50 17.56
N CYS A 244 -6.90 4.15 16.69
CA CYS A 244 -5.87 5.10 17.08
C CYS A 244 -6.47 6.35 17.73
N THR A 245 -5.84 6.80 18.83
CA THR A 245 -6.18 8.05 19.53
C THR A 245 -4.98 9.00 19.67
N CYS A 246 -3.86 8.73 18.97
CA CYS A 246 -2.65 9.54 19.06
C CYS A 246 -2.90 11.01 18.69
N GLU A 247 -2.16 11.93 19.31
CA GLU A 247 -2.17 13.35 18.94
C GLU A 247 -1.11 13.63 17.85
N CYS A 248 -1.18 14.80 17.19
CA CYS A 248 -0.27 15.13 16.08
C CYS A 248 1.22 15.18 16.48
N SER A 249 1.53 15.36 17.77
CA SER A 249 2.90 15.46 18.29
C SER A 249 3.60 14.13 18.51
N ASP A 250 2.91 13.00 18.40
CA ASP A 250 3.46 11.69 18.74
C ASP A 250 4.35 11.16 17.61
N SER A 251 5.42 11.85 17.23
CA SER A 251 6.45 11.24 16.38
C SER A 251 7.13 10.12 17.18
N PRO A 252 7.33 8.92 16.62
CA PRO A 252 8.13 7.89 17.30
C PRO A 252 9.53 8.48 17.48
N GLN A 253 9.95 8.64 18.74
CA GLN A 253 11.35 8.89 19.02
C GLN A 253 12.13 7.70 18.47
N ALA A 254 13.05 7.95 17.55
CA ALA A 254 13.94 6.93 17.04
C ALA A 254 14.66 6.30 18.24
N SER A 255 14.51 4.99 18.40
CA SER A 255 15.41 4.17 19.22
C SER A 255 16.51 3.61 18.34
#